data_AF-C6XJD3-F1
#
_entry.id   AF-C6XJD3-F1
#
_cell.length_a   1.000
_cell.length_b   1.000
_cell.length_c   1.000
_cell.angle_alpha   90.00
_cell.angle_beta   90.00
_cell.angle_gamma   90.00
#
_symmetry.space_group_name_H-M   'P 1'
#
loop_
_entity.id
_entity.type
_entity.pdbx_description
1 polymer ?
#
loop_
_entity_poly.entity_id
_entity_poly.type
_entity_poly.pdbx_seq_one_letter_code
_entity_poly.pdbx_strand_id
1 'polypeptide(L)'
;MKSYEVLARRYCAFLGENPDEEIEGLPVWRIALADLEAAINALETFGVSARSPMNDHEILIPNDGSGNKPVPRPNGPKLRRVA
;
A
#
# COMPACT_ATOMS: atom_id res chain seq x y z
N MET A 1 -7.03 -15.89 9.37
CA MET A 1 -5.68 -15.29 9.47
C MET A 1 -4.81 -15.75 8.31
N LYS A 2 -4.95 -15.12 7.13
CA LYS A 2 -4.05 -15.30 5.97
C LYS A 2 -3.66 -13.96 5.31
N SER A 3 -4.44 -12.91 5.53
CA SER A 3 -4.22 -11.58 4.95
C SER A 3 -3.01 -10.85 5.53
N TYR A 4 -2.85 -10.88 6.86
CA TYR A 4 -1.76 -10.14 7.52
C TYR A 4 -0.37 -10.77 7.31
N GLU A 5 -0.28 -12.08 7.09
CA GLU A 5 0.98 -12.73 6.73
C GLU A 5 1.51 -12.19 5.38
N VAL A 6 0.65 -12.10 4.36
CA VAL A 6 1.04 -11.55 3.05
C VAL A 6 1.52 -10.11 3.17
N LEU A 7 0.87 -9.31 4.02
CA LEU A 7 1.28 -7.93 4.28
C LEU A 7 2.65 -7.87 4.97
N ALA A 8 2.86 -8.66 6.02
CA ALA A 8 4.13 -8.72 6.75
C ALA A 8 5.28 -9.18 5.83
N ARG A 9 5.05 -10.23 5.01
CA ARG A 9 6.02 -10.69 4.01
C ARG A 9 6.37 -9.60 2.98
N ARG A 10 5.38 -8.84 2.49
CA ARG A 10 5.61 -7.72 1.57
C ARG A 10 6.41 -6.59 2.23
N TYR A 11 6.16 -6.35 3.52
CA TYR A 11 6.91 -5.35 4.29
C TYR A 11 8.39 -5.76 4.43
N CYS A 12 8.69 -7.01 4.78
CA CYS A 12 10.07 -7.52 4.79
C CYS A 12 10.75 -7.33 3.43
N ALA A 13 10.07 -7.75 2.35
CA ALA A 13 10.61 -7.60 0.99
C ALA A 13 10.84 -6.13 0.59
N PHE A 14 9.97 -5.22 1.03
CA PHE A 14 10.13 -3.78 0.81
C PHE A 14 11.37 -3.21 1.49
N LEU A 15 11.72 -3.73 2.67
CA LEU A 15 12.95 -3.38 3.40
C LEU A 15 14.21 -4.06 2.84
N GLY A 16 14.06 -4.97 1.86
CA GLY A 16 15.16 -5.77 1.33
C GLY A 16 15.52 -7.00 2.18
N GLU A 17 14.67 -7.37 3.13
CA GLU A 17 14.83 -8.52 4.01
C GLU A 17 14.19 -9.78 3.40
N ASN A 18 14.75 -10.95 3.70
CA ASN A 18 14.13 -12.22 3.34
C ASN A 18 13.08 -12.59 4.41
N PRO A 19 11.77 -12.64 4.08
CA PRO A 19 10.73 -12.93 5.07
C PRO A 19 10.85 -14.31 5.73
N ASP A 20 11.47 -15.27 5.05
CA ASP A 20 11.64 -16.65 5.51
C ASP A 20 12.99 -16.86 6.23
N GLU A 21 13.86 -15.84 6.29
CA GLU A 21 15.04 -15.87 7.16
C GLU A 21 14.60 -15.96 8.63
N GLU A 22 15.35 -16.68 9.45
CA GLU A 22 15.00 -16.91 10.85
C GLU A 22 15.88 -16.08 11.79
N ILE A 23 15.23 -15.37 12.70
CA ILE A 23 15.85 -14.72 13.86
C ILE A 23 15.32 -15.43 15.09
N GLU A 24 16.22 -15.98 15.91
CA GLU A 24 15.86 -16.74 17.11
C GLU A 24 14.89 -17.91 16.84
N GLY A 25 14.99 -18.53 15.66
CA GLY A 25 14.13 -19.64 15.24
C GLY A 25 12.72 -19.23 14.83
N LEU A 26 12.47 -17.93 14.61
CA LEU A 26 11.22 -17.40 14.07
C LEU A 26 11.48 -16.73 12.72
N PRO A 27 10.64 -16.97 11.70
CA PRO A 27 10.79 -16.28 10.43
C PRO A 27 10.53 -14.78 10.60
N VAL A 28 11.32 -13.94 9.94
CA VAL A 28 11.28 -12.47 10.04
C VAL A 28 9.86 -11.92 9.81
N TRP A 29 9.07 -12.52 8.92
CA TRP A 29 7.68 -12.06 8.70
C TRP A 29 6.81 -12.13 9.96
N ARG A 30 7.07 -13.05 10.90
CA ARG A 30 6.32 -13.11 12.17
C ARG A 30 6.69 -11.98 13.09
N ILE A 31 7.96 -11.55 13.07
CA ILE A 31 8.43 -10.40 13.85
C ILE A 31 7.78 -9.13 13.28
N ALA A 32 7.84 -8.93 11.96
CA ALA A 32 7.17 -7.83 11.28
C ALA A 32 5.66 -7.78 11.54
N LEU A 33 5.01 -8.94 11.64
CA LEU A 33 3.59 -9.02 12.01
C LEU A 33 3.34 -8.54 13.45
N ALA A 34 4.18 -8.96 14.40
CA ALA A 34 4.10 -8.52 15.79
C ALA A 34 4.33 -7.01 15.92
N ASP A 35 5.29 -6.47 15.19
CA ASP A 35 5.56 -5.03 15.14
C ASP A 35 4.36 -4.24 14.58
N LEU A 36 3.72 -4.76 13.53
CA LEU A 36 2.49 -4.18 12.98
C LEU A 36 1.37 -4.15 14.02
N GLU A 37 1.15 -5.24 14.75
CA GLU A 37 0.15 -5.31 15.82
C GLU A 37 0.46 -4.31 16.94
N ALA A 38 1.72 -4.19 17.34
CA ALA A 38 2.17 -3.21 18.32
C ALA A 38 1.93 -1.77 17.84
N ALA A 39 2.23 -1.46 16.58
CA ALA A 39 2.01 -0.14 15.99
C ALA A 39 0.52 0.22 15.93
N ILE A 40 -0.36 -0.72 15.56
CA ILE A 40 -1.82 -0.51 15.57
C ILE A 40 -2.29 -0.16 16.99
N ASN A 41 -1.87 -0.93 17.99
CA ASN A 41 -2.25 -0.69 19.39
C ASN A 41 -1.74 0.65 19.91
N ALA A 42 -0.51 1.05 19.52
CA ALA A 42 0.04 2.36 19.87
C ALA A 42 -0.79 3.49 19.28
N LEU A 43 -1.15 3.43 17.99
CA LEU A 43 -1.99 4.42 17.32
C LEU A 43 -3.36 4.56 17.99
N GLU A 44 -3.99 3.45 18.34
CA GLU A 44 -5.27 3.45 19.04
C GLU A 44 -5.18 4.07 20.44
N THR A 45 -4.06 3.89 21.14
CA THR A 45 -3.81 4.52 22.45
C THR A 45 -3.82 6.05 22.35
N PHE A 46 -3.40 6.60 21.21
CA PHE A 46 -3.43 8.04 20.92
C PHE A 46 -4.72 8.49 20.20
N GLY A 47 -5.74 7.64 20.12
CA GLY A 47 -7.03 7.94 19.51
C GLY A 47 -7.03 7.92 17.97
N VAL A 48 -5.99 7.40 17.34
CA VAL A 48 -5.91 7.22 15.88
C VAL A 48 -6.50 5.86 15.51
N SER A 49 -7.59 5.84 14.74
CA SER A 49 -8.23 4.59 14.32
C SER A 49 -7.43 3.92 13.21
N ALA A 50 -6.58 2.95 13.57
CA ALA A 50 -5.72 2.21 12.64
C ALA A 50 -6.38 0.96 12.03
N ARG A 51 -7.50 0.49 12.61
CA ARG A 51 -8.26 -0.69 12.15
C ARG A 51 -9.45 -0.37 11.25
N SER A 52 -9.70 0.92 10.98
CA SER A 52 -10.81 1.32 10.12
C SER A 52 -10.61 0.71 8.72
N PRO A 53 -11.65 0.12 8.09
CA PRO A 53 -11.54 -0.31 6.71
C PRO A 53 -11.09 0.88 5.86
N MET A 54 -10.14 0.67 4.96
CA MET A 54 -9.77 1.65 3.92
C MET A 54 -11.01 1.89 3.04
N ASN A 55 -11.98 2.67 3.50
CA ASN A 55 -13.12 3.07 2.70
C ASN A 55 -12.73 4.34 1.91
N ASP A 56 -12.98 4.25 0.61
CA ASP A 56 -13.17 5.32 -0.38
C ASP A 56 -11.96 6.01 -1.02
N HIS A 57 -10.80 5.37 -1.05
CA HIS A 57 -9.88 5.58 -2.18
C HIS A 57 -9.53 4.24 -2.80
N GLU A 58 -10.33 3.86 -3.81
CA GLU A 58 -9.93 2.86 -4.81
C GLU A 58 -8.47 3.11 -5.16
N ILE A 59 -7.60 2.15 -4.85
CA ILE A 59 -6.27 2.10 -5.43
C ILE A 59 -6.53 1.85 -6.91
N LEU A 60 -6.60 2.92 -7.71
CA LEU A 60 -6.59 2.87 -9.17
C LEU A 60 -5.24 2.27 -9.56
N ILE A 61 -5.17 0.94 -9.62
CA ILE A 61 -4.06 0.24 -10.27
C ILE A 61 -4.24 0.55 -11.76
N PRO A 62 -3.35 1.33 -12.40
CA PRO A 62 -3.40 1.48 -13.84
C PRO A 62 -3.16 0.07 -14.41
N ASN A 63 -4.17 -0.48 -15.06
CA ASN A 63 -4.05 -1.72 -15.81
C ASN A 63 -3.55 -1.36 -17.22
N ASP A 64 -2.31 -0.90 -17.33
CA ASP A 64 -1.68 -0.60 -18.61
C ASP A 64 -0.74 -1.74 -19.04
N GLY A 65 -1.35 -2.91 -19.21
CA GLY A 65 -0.86 -3.95 -20.09
C GLY A 65 -1.02 -3.57 -21.58
N SER A 66 -0.40 -2.47 -22.03
CA SER A 66 -0.05 -2.23 -23.43
C SER A 66 0.72 -0.91 -23.55
N GLY A 67 1.89 -0.95 -24.20
CA GLY A 67 2.79 0.18 -24.35
C GLY A 67 2.13 1.44 -24.92
N ASN A 68 2.62 2.59 -24.43
CA ASN A 68 2.52 3.92 -25.04
C ASN A 68 1.24 4.22 -25.83
N LYS A 69 0.17 4.65 -25.17
CA LYS A 69 -0.73 5.65 -25.74
C LYS A 69 -1.13 6.70 -24.70
N PRO A 70 -0.85 7.99 -24.93
CA PRO A 70 -1.24 9.05 -24.01
C PRO A 70 -2.76 9.21 -23.96
N VAL A 71 -3.30 9.26 -22.74
CA VAL A 71 -4.71 9.55 -22.43
C VAL A 71 -5.08 10.95 -22.94
N PRO A 72 -6.22 11.14 -23.62
CA PRO A 72 -6.58 12.45 -24.15
C PRO A 72 -6.97 13.38 -22.97
N ARG A 73 -6.25 14.50 -22.86
CA ARG A 73 -6.55 15.55 -21.87
C ARG A 73 -7.94 16.14 -22.14
N PRO A 74 -8.72 16.48 -21.10
CA PRO A 74 -10.02 17.12 -21.28
C PRO A 74 -9.85 18.48 -21.98
N ASN A 75 -10.71 18.74 -22.95
CA ASN A 75 -10.69 19.93 -23.80
C ASN A 75 -10.70 21.21 -22.94
N GLY A 76 -9.56 21.90 -22.89
CA GLY A 76 -9.47 23.25 -22.36
C GLY A 76 -10.29 24.25 -23.17
N PRO A 77 -10.67 25.41 -22.59
CA PRO A 77 -11.53 26.38 -23.25
C PRO A 77 -10.88 26.91 -24.53
N LYS A 78 -11.60 26.82 -25.66
CA LYS A 78 -11.15 27.28 -26.98
C LYS A 78 -11.12 28.81 -27.01
N LEU A 79 -9.93 29.41 -27.09
CA LEU A 79 -9.76 30.83 -27.38
C LEU A 79 -10.20 31.12 -28.82
N ARG A 80 -11.27 31.91 -28.98
CA ARG A 80 -11.75 32.42 -30.27
C ARG A 80 -10.76 33.46 -30.80
N ARG A 81 -10.24 33.25 -32.02
CA ARG A 81 -9.48 34.28 -32.75
C ARG A 81 -10.48 35.21 -33.45
N VAL A 82 -10.41 36.50 -33.18
CA VAL A 82 -11.20 37.55 -33.85
C VAL A 82 -10.54 37.84 -35.20
N ALA A 83 -11.36 37.99 -36.25
CA ALA A 83 -10.95 38.27 -37.62
C ALA A 83 -10.42 39.70 -37.80
#